data_AF-A0A920MPP6-F1
#
_entry.id   AF-A0A920MPP6-F1
#
_cell.length_a   1.000
_cell.length_b   1.000
_cell.length_c   1.000
_cell.angle_alpha   90.00
_cell.angle_beta   90.00
_cell.angle_gamma   90.00
#
_symmetry.space_group_name_H-M   'P 1'
#
loop_
_entity.id
_entity.type
_entity.pdbx_description
1 polymer ?
#
loop_
_entity_poly.entity_id
_entity_poly.type
_entity_poly.pdbx_seq_one_letter_code
_entity_poly.pdbx_strand_id
1 'polypeptide(L)'
;MSGLAEILVDAGGYMNENLAQSTFLMTRNATPKSERTSGIVIDARSIYHVPAMVPKIFNENDKLVYGPRHYTRSRSVNRGPMGYAHTMDDGNVRRRVGNNPIVVEAVTSDDTVNLTVSNLDAERIRDAEKKFGVLTNCKVLVLLK
;
A
#
# COMPACT_ATOMS: atom_id res chain seq x y z
N MET A 1 -19.70 14.08 4.04
CA MET A 1 -20.14 13.31 5.22
C MET A 1 -18.94 13.13 6.13
N SER A 2 -18.86 13.96 7.17
CA SER A 2 -17.81 13.94 8.19
C SER A 2 -18.15 12.82 9.18
N GLY A 3 -17.45 11.70 9.10
CA GLY A 3 -17.59 10.60 10.05
C GLY A 3 -16.81 10.94 11.32
N LEU A 4 -17.55 11.40 12.33
CA LEU A 4 -17.15 11.72 13.69
C LEU A 4 -16.15 10.70 14.28
N ALA A 5 -14.86 10.98 14.16
CA ALA A 5 -13.95 10.65 15.25
C ALA A 5 -14.21 11.71 16.32
N GLU A 6 -15.17 11.46 17.20
CA GLU A 6 -15.24 12.21 18.45
C GLU A 6 -13.91 12.00 19.17
N ILE A 7 -13.16 13.09 19.23
CA ILE A 7 -11.93 13.22 19.99
C ILE A 7 -12.34 13.19 21.46
N LEU A 8 -12.42 11.99 22.04
CA LEU A 8 -12.46 11.79 23.49
C LEU A 8 -11.05 12.04 24.03
N VAL A 9 -10.71 13.32 24.17
CA VAL A 9 -9.57 13.77 24.96
C VAL A 9 -10.01 13.77 26.41
N ASP A 10 -9.38 12.93 27.22
CA ASP A 10 -9.46 13.05 28.68
C ASP A 10 -8.89 14.42 29.11
N ALA A 11 -9.33 14.94 30.24
CA ALA A 11 -9.06 16.31 30.73
C ALA A 11 -7.56 16.70 30.81
N GLY A 12 -6.64 15.74 30.64
CA GLY A 12 -5.19 15.94 30.57
C GLY A 12 -4.57 16.08 29.17
N GLY A 13 -5.32 15.97 28.06
CA GLY A 13 -4.79 16.30 26.73
C GLY A 13 -3.91 15.23 26.03
N TYR A 14 -3.77 14.03 26.58
CA TYR A 14 -2.92 12.97 26.00
C TYR A 14 -3.75 11.77 25.52
N MET A 15 -3.60 11.40 24.24
CA MET A 15 -4.15 10.17 23.67
C MET A 15 -3.47 8.95 24.29
N ASN A 16 -4.25 8.03 24.86
CA ASN A 16 -3.73 6.76 25.33
C ASN A 16 -3.48 5.82 24.14
N GLU A 17 -2.22 5.45 23.88
CA GLU A 17 -1.83 4.59 22.74
C GLU A 17 -2.62 3.27 22.70
N ASN A 18 -2.95 2.71 23.87
CA ASN A 18 -3.75 1.49 23.98
C ASN A 18 -5.19 1.66 23.45
N LEU A 19 -5.77 2.85 23.62
CA LEU A 19 -7.12 3.14 23.14
C LEU A 19 -7.13 3.36 21.63
N ALA A 20 -6.16 4.12 21.09
CA ALA A 20 -6.00 4.30 19.65
C ALA A 20 -5.79 2.96 18.92
N GLN A 21 -4.98 2.07 19.51
CA GLN A 21 -4.75 0.73 19.00
C GLN A 21 -6.01 -0.15 19.10
N SER A 22 -6.77 -0.05 20.20
CA SER A 22 -8.03 -0.79 20.39
C SER A 22 -9.13 -0.37 19.41
N THR A 23 -9.34 0.94 19.19
CA THR A 23 -10.35 1.45 18.24
C THR A 23 -10.00 1.09 16.79
N PHE A 24 -8.71 1.09 16.47
CA PHE A 24 -8.20 0.63 15.17
C PHE A 24 -8.37 -0.89 14.97
N LEU A 25 -8.16 -1.69 16.02
CA LEU A 25 -8.41 -3.13 16.01
C LEU A 25 -9.91 -3.47 15.88
N MET A 26 -10.79 -2.70 16.52
CA MET A 26 -12.25 -2.84 16.42
C MET A 26 -12.75 -2.55 15.00
N THR A 27 -12.26 -1.48 14.37
CA THR A 27 -12.63 -1.14 12.98
C THR A 27 -12.12 -2.18 11.98
N ARG A 28 -10.92 -2.74 12.20
CA ARG A 28 -10.38 -3.79 11.34
C ARG A 28 -11.16 -5.09 11.43
N ASN A 29 -11.65 -5.47 12.61
CA ASN A 29 -12.39 -6.72 12.82
C ASN A 29 -13.82 -6.73 12.26
N ALA A 30 -14.38 -5.56 11.90
CA ALA A 30 -15.68 -5.50 11.24
C ALA A 30 -15.65 -6.05 9.81
N THR A 31 -14.51 -5.96 9.10
CA THR A 31 -14.38 -6.50 7.73
C THR A 31 -13.87 -7.95 7.77
N PRO A 32 -14.62 -8.92 7.21
CA PRO A 32 -14.17 -10.31 7.05
C PRO A 32 -12.79 -10.37 6.39
N LYS A 33 -11.91 -11.26 6.86
CA LYS A 33 -10.53 -11.36 6.36
C LYS A 33 -10.46 -11.60 4.83
N SER A 34 -11.45 -12.31 4.27
CA SER A 34 -11.61 -12.54 2.83
C SER A 34 -11.85 -11.24 2.05
N GLU A 35 -12.50 -10.25 2.66
CA GLU A 35 -12.87 -8.97 2.03
C GLU A 35 -11.82 -7.88 2.25
N ARG A 36 -10.83 -8.12 3.12
CA ARG A 36 -9.74 -7.16 3.34
C ARG A 36 -8.80 -7.14 2.15
N THR A 37 -8.45 -5.95 1.68
CA THR A 37 -7.36 -5.78 0.72
C THR A 37 -6.07 -6.34 1.33
N SER A 38 -5.50 -7.34 0.67
CA SER A 38 -4.35 -8.05 1.21
C SER A 38 -3.01 -7.49 0.74
N GLY A 39 -3.00 -6.68 -0.34
CA GLY A 39 -1.82 -6.05 -0.93
C GLY A 39 -2.17 -5.22 -2.16
N ILE A 40 -1.16 -4.67 -2.82
CA ILE A 40 -1.27 -3.89 -4.06
C ILE A 40 -0.44 -4.58 -5.15
N VAL A 41 -1.04 -4.77 -6.32
CA VAL A 41 -0.34 -5.14 -7.54
C VAL A 41 -0.39 -3.95 -8.49
N ILE A 42 0.77 -3.54 -9.00
CA ILE A 42 0.88 -2.55 -10.06
C ILE A 42 1.24 -3.29 -11.34
N ASP A 43 0.34 -3.25 -12.31
CA ASP A 43 0.58 -3.79 -13.63
C ASP A 43 1.37 -2.78 -14.47
N ALA A 44 2.66 -3.05 -14.68
CA ALA A 44 3.54 -2.23 -15.49
C ALA A 44 3.96 -2.95 -16.79
N ARG A 45 3.22 -4.00 -17.21
CA ARG A 45 3.55 -4.79 -18.42
C ARG A 45 3.43 -4.01 -19.73
N SER A 46 2.64 -2.93 -19.72
CA SER A 46 2.42 -2.03 -20.86
C SER A 46 3.52 -0.97 -21.03
N ILE A 47 4.41 -0.82 -20.04
CA ILE A 47 5.48 0.20 -20.05
C ILE A 47 6.86 -0.42 -19.84
N TYR A 48 7.91 0.33 -20.17
CA TYR A 48 9.28 -0.05 -19.82
C TYR A 48 9.58 0.37 -18.39
N HIS A 49 9.94 -0.59 -17.54
CA HIS A 49 10.27 -0.36 -16.14
C HIS A 49 11.42 -1.26 -15.69
N VAL A 50 12.34 -0.69 -14.92
CA VAL A 50 13.55 -1.35 -14.43
C VAL A 50 13.43 -1.62 -12.93
N PRO A 51 13.53 -2.88 -12.50
CA PRO A 51 13.55 -3.22 -11.08
C PRO A 51 14.66 -2.50 -10.32
N ALA A 52 14.30 -1.90 -9.19
CA ALA A 52 15.24 -1.23 -8.31
C ALA A 52 15.07 -1.62 -6.84
N MET A 53 16.07 -1.25 -6.03
CA MET A 53 16.09 -1.49 -4.58
C MET A 53 15.13 -0.58 -3.82
N VAL A 54 14.95 0.66 -4.27
CA VAL A 54 14.12 1.68 -3.60
C VAL A 54 13.26 2.46 -4.60
N PRO A 55 12.42 1.76 -5.41
CA PRO A 55 11.46 2.42 -6.29
C PRO A 55 10.41 3.19 -5.48
N LYS A 56 9.83 4.20 -6.10
CA LYS A 56 8.69 4.97 -5.56
C LYS A 56 7.50 4.90 -6.50
N ILE A 57 6.32 5.15 -5.94
CA ILE A 57 5.08 5.28 -6.70
C ILE A 57 4.54 6.69 -6.48
N PHE A 58 4.23 7.38 -7.57
CA PHE A 58 3.61 8.70 -7.61
C PHE A 58 2.23 8.62 -8.27
N ASN A 59 1.45 9.68 -8.13
CA ASN A 59 0.28 9.90 -8.97
C ASN A 59 0.61 10.90 -10.08
N GLU A 60 -0.35 11.15 -10.98
CA GLU A 60 -0.18 12.08 -12.12
C GLU A 60 0.10 13.54 -11.70
N ASN A 61 -0.10 13.88 -10.43
CA ASN A 61 0.21 15.20 -9.85
C ASN A 61 1.58 15.21 -9.14
N ASP A 62 2.45 14.24 -9.40
CA ASP A 62 3.77 14.06 -8.77
C ASP A 62 3.72 13.95 -7.23
N LYS A 63 2.59 13.49 -6.69
CA LYS A 63 2.43 13.28 -5.26
C LYS A 63 2.80 11.85 -4.90
N LEU A 64 3.75 11.70 -3.97
CA LEU A 64 4.17 10.41 -3.45
C LEU A 64 2.97 9.59 -2.92
N VAL A 65 2.82 8.38 -3.45
CA VAL A 65 1.84 7.36 -3.04
C VAL A 65 2.52 6.27 -2.21
N TYR A 66 3.72 5.82 -2.63
CA TYR A 66 4.49 4.81 -1.90
C TYR A 66 6.00 5.04 -2.03
N GLY A 67 6.75 4.68 -0.99
CA GLY A 67 8.21 4.84 -0.91
C GLY A 67 8.69 4.80 0.54
N PRO A 68 9.96 5.15 0.82
CA PRO A 68 10.60 5.00 2.14
C PRO A 68 9.87 5.60 3.34
N ARG A 69 9.03 6.62 3.15
CA ARG A 69 8.22 7.23 4.23
C ARG A 69 7.07 6.32 4.71
N HIS A 70 6.77 5.26 3.97
CA HIS A 70 5.61 4.40 4.26
C HIS A 70 5.99 3.14 5.02
N TYR A 71 7.26 2.78 5.15
CA TYR A 71 7.69 1.54 5.80
C TYR A 71 8.91 1.76 6.68
N THR A 72 9.09 0.88 7.66
CA THR A 72 10.29 0.89 8.50
C THR A 72 11.44 0.16 7.81
N ARG A 73 12.68 0.52 8.18
CA ARG A 73 13.89 -0.19 7.74
C ARG A 73 13.81 -1.69 8.00
N SER A 74 13.30 -2.10 9.17
CA SER A 74 13.16 -3.51 9.51
C SER A 74 12.24 -4.27 8.56
N ARG A 75 11.14 -3.65 8.10
CA ARG A 75 10.23 -4.28 7.14
C ARG A 75 10.83 -4.34 5.74
N SER A 76 11.47 -3.26 5.29
CA SER A 76 12.10 -3.23 3.96
C SER A 76 13.32 -4.15 3.84
N VAL A 77 14.11 -4.33 4.90
CA VAL A 77 15.24 -5.27 4.88
C VAL A 77 14.77 -6.71 4.77
N ASN A 78 13.72 -7.09 5.50
CA ASN A 78 13.24 -8.48 5.52
C ASN A 78 12.49 -8.89 4.25
N ARG A 79 11.82 -7.95 3.56
CA ARG A 79 10.92 -8.27 2.44
C ARG A 79 11.29 -7.57 1.13
N GLY A 80 12.06 -6.48 1.19
CA GLY A 80 12.14 -5.47 0.14
C GLY A 80 10.93 -4.52 0.15
N PRO A 81 11.05 -3.26 -0.32
CA PRO A 81 9.91 -2.36 -0.48
C PRO A 81 8.87 -2.90 -1.48
N MET A 82 9.35 -3.31 -2.65
CA MET A 82 8.54 -3.80 -3.76
C MET A 82 9.08 -5.16 -4.23
N GLY A 83 8.20 -5.98 -4.79
CA GLY A 83 8.57 -7.24 -5.43
C GLY A 83 8.19 -7.17 -6.90
N TYR A 84 8.76 -8.05 -7.70
CA TYR A 84 8.57 -8.08 -9.14
C TYR A 84 8.21 -9.48 -9.59
N ALA A 85 7.34 -9.61 -10.58
CA ALA A 85 7.00 -10.86 -11.25
C ALA A 85 6.55 -10.57 -12.69
N HIS A 86 6.48 -11.59 -13.55
CA HIS A 86 5.97 -11.44 -14.93
C HIS A 86 4.48 -11.76 -15.07
N THR A 87 3.93 -12.52 -14.12
CA THR A 87 2.53 -12.98 -14.15
C THR A 87 1.95 -13.08 -12.74
N MET A 88 0.63 -12.96 -12.64
CA MET A 88 -0.13 -13.19 -11.40
C MET A 88 -0.07 -14.63 -10.91
N ASP A 89 0.25 -15.59 -11.80
CA ASP A 89 0.32 -17.02 -11.48
C ASP A 89 1.62 -17.40 -10.74
N ASP A 90 2.60 -16.49 -10.65
CA ASP A 90 3.82 -16.73 -9.89
C ASP A 90 3.48 -16.86 -8.39
N GLY A 91 3.88 -17.96 -7.76
CA GLY A 91 3.71 -18.19 -6.33
C GLY A 91 4.29 -17.09 -5.43
N ASN A 92 5.30 -16.34 -5.92
CA ASN A 92 5.83 -15.14 -5.28
C ASN A 92 4.78 -14.04 -5.12
N VAL A 93 3.86 -13.91 -6.09
CA VAL A 93 2.80 -12.90 -6.06
C VAL A 93 1.92 -13.14 -4.84
N ARG A 94 1.35 -14.34 -4.73
CA ARG A 94 0.48 -14.69 -3.60
C ARG A 94 1.21 -14.63 -2.25
N ARG A 95 2.50 -15.02 -2.20
CA ARG A 95 3.33 -14.84 -1.00
C ARG A 95 3.52 -13.36 -0.62
N ARG A 96 3.57 -12.46 -1.61
CA ARG A 96 3.81 -11.03 -1.39
C ARG A 96 2.55 -10.26 -1.03
N VAL A 97 1.49 -10.41 -1.82
CA VAL A 97 0.29 -9.56 -1.75
C VAL A 97 -0.95 -10.28 -1.23
N GLY A 98 -0.89 -11.58 -0.93
CA GLY A 98 -2.02 -12.36 -0.43
C GLY A 98 -3.03 -12.73 -1.52
N ASN A 99 -4.28 -12.97 -1.11
CA ASN A 99 -5.32 -13.56 -1.98
C ASN A 99 -6.31 -12.54 -2.57
N ASN A 100 -6.39 -11.33 -2.00
CA ASN A 100 -7.30 -10.28 -2.44
C ASN A 100 -6.56 -8.94 -2.60
N PRO A 101 -5.57 -8.85 -3.51
CA PRO A 101 -4.91 -7.60 -3.80
C PRO A 101 -5.79 -6.68 -4.66
N ILE A 102 -5.58 -5.37 -4.55
CA ILE A 102 -6.06 -4.44 -5.58
C ILE A 102 -5.02 -4.45 -6.70
N VAL A 103 -5.49 -4.61 -7.94
CA VAL A 103 -4.67 -4.46 -9.15
C VAL A 103 -4.93 -3.08 -9.74
N VAL A 104 -3.86 -2.35 -10.02
CA VAL A 104 -3.89 -1.02 -10.67
C VAL A 104 -2.93 -1.00 -11.84
N GLU A 105 -3.14 -0.13 -12.82
CA GLU A 105 -2.25 0.00 -13.98
C GLU A 105 -1.23 1.13 -13.75
N ALA A 106 0.01 0.91 -14.17
CA ALA A 106 1.01 1.98 -14.25
C ALA A 106 0.83 2.76 -15.55
N VAL A 107 0.79 4.09 -15.44
CA VAL A 107 0.63 5.02 -16.56
C VAL A 107 1.98 5.30 -17.23
N THR A 108 3.00 5.63 -16.43
CA THR A 108 4.36 5.95 -16.89
C THR A 108 5.42 5.50 -15.89
N SER A 109 6.68 5.60 -16.30
CA SER A 109 7.84 5.50 -15.41
C SER A 109 8.79 6.67 -15.68
N ASP A 110 8.80 7.66 -14.77
CA ASP A 110 9.42 8.99 -15.02
C ASP A 110 10.95 8.94 -15.13
N ASP A 111 11.61 8.00 -14.45
CA ASP A 111 13.05 7.76 -14.48
C ASP A 111 13.40 6.29 -14.73
N THR A 112 12.47 5.54 -15.34
CA THR A 112 12.49 4.07 -15.52
C THR A 112 12.40 3.24 -14.23
N VAL A 113 12.49 3.85 -13.05
CA VAL A 113 12.55 3.17 -11.75
C VAL A 113 11.36 3.53 -10.85
N ASN A 114 10.82 4.73 -10.97
CA ASN A 114 9.62 5.16 -10.28
C ASN A 114 8.41 4.95 -11.17
N LEU A 115 7.27 4.62 -10.57
CA LEU A 115 6.03 4.37 -11.28
C LEU A 115 5.05 5.49 -11.01
N THR A 116 4.30 5.85 -12.04
CA THR A 116 3.17 6.77 -11.92
C THR A 116 1.89 5.99 -12.14
N VAL A 117 0.93 6.10 -11.21
CA VAL A 117 -0.42 5.55 -11.34
C VAL A 117 -1.44 6.68 -11.51
N SER A 118 -2.64 6.34 -11.97
CA SER A 118 -3.74 7.32 -12.07
C SER A 118 -4.05 7.95 -10.71
N ASN A 119 -4.56 9.18 -10.71
CA ASN A 119 -5.04 9.81 -9.48
C ASN A 119 -6.12 9.00 -8.76
N LEU A 120 -7.00 8.33 -9.52
CA LEU A 120 -8.05 7.47 -8.97
C LEU A 120 -7.45 6.27 -8.22
N ASP A 121 -6.49 5.58 -8.84
CA ASP A 121 -5.85 4.40 -8.23
C ASP A 121 -4.97 4.79 -7.05
N ALA A 122 -4.34 5.97 -7.09
CA ALA A 122 -3.62 6.52 -5.96
C ALA A 122 -4.51 6.67 -4.72
N GLU A 123 -5.75 7.15 -4.88
CA GLU A 123 -6.70 7.25 -3.76
C GLU A 123 -7.13 5.86 -3.26
N ARG A 124 -7.38 4.90 -4.16
CA ARG A 124 -7.70 3.51 -3.77
C ARG A 124 -6.56 2.87 -2.96
N ILE A 125 -5.31 3.11 -3.36
CA ILE A 125 -4.13 2.64 -2.64
C ILE A 125 -4.03 3.30 -1.25
N ARG A 126 -4.23 4.62 -1.16
CA ARG A 126 -4.23 5.36 0.11
C ARG A 126 -5.31 4.85 1.06
N ASP A 127 -6.50 4.54 0.54
CA ASP A 127 -7.59 4.01 1.34
C ASP A 127 -7.32 2.57 1.82
N ALA A 128 -6.75 1.72 0.97
CA ALA A 128 -6.28 0.39 1.37
C ALA A 128 -5.20 0.46 2.45
N GLU A 129 -4.30 1.45 2.36
CA GLU A 129 -3.29 1.69 3.39
C GLU A 129 -3.92 2.09 4.72
N LYS A 130 -4.80 3.10 4.73
CA LYS A 130 -5.49 3.56 5.94
C LYS A 130 -6.23 2.42 6.66
N LYS A 131 -6.91 1.57 5.88
CA LYS A 131 -7.72 0.45 6.43
C LYS A 131 -6.87 -0.73 6.86
N PHE A 132 -5.91 -1.15 6.04
CA PHE A 132 -5.27 -2.47 6.16
C PHE A 132 -3.74 -2.45 6.29
N GLY A 133 -3.09 -1.28 6.12
CA GLY A 133 -1.64 -1.11 6.29
C GLY A 133 -0.81 -1.87 5.26
N VAL A 134 -1.31 -2.03 4.03
CA VAL A 134 -0.66 -2.84 2.99
C VAL A 134 0.69 -2.28 2.55
N LEU A 135 0.84 -0.95 2.45
CA LEU A 135 2.08 -0.25 2.14
C LEU A 135 3.05 -0.32 3.32
N THR A 136 2.56 -0.06 4.54
CA THR A 136 3.36 -0.18 5.77
C THR A 136 3.98 -1.57 5.91
N ASN A 137 3.28 -2.60 5.46
CA ASN A 137 3.75 -3.99 5.50
C ASN A 137 4.50 -4.45 4.24
N CYS A 138 4.90 -3.54 3.34
CA CYS A 138 5.60 -3.84 2.08
C CYS A 138 4.89 -4.91 1.24
N LYS A 139 3.57 -4.83 1.13
CA LYS A 139 2.74 -5.74 0.33
C LYS A 139 2.41 -5.13 -1.03
N VAL A 140 3.46 -4.75 -1.76
CA VAL A 140 3.37 -4.12 -3.08
C VAL A 140 4.13 -4.97 -4.08
N LEU A 141 3.54 -5.30 -5.22
CA LEU A 141 4.21 -6.06 -6.27
C LEU A 141 4.00 -5.39 -7.63
N VAL A 142 5.03 -5.42 -8.47
CA VAL A 142 4.98 -4.89 -9.84
C VAL A 142 5.01 -6.05 -10.80
N LEU A 143 4.09 -6.06 -11.77
CA LEU A 143 4.15 -6.97 -12.90
C LEU A 143 4.96 -6.33 -14.03
N LEU A 144 5.89 -7.09 -14.59
CA LEU A 144 6.77 -6.69 -15.68
C LEU A 144 6.47 -7.51 -16.92
N LYS A 145 6.79 -6.92 -18.08
CA LYS A 145 6.67 -7.60 -19.38
C LYS A 145 7.44 -8.91 -19.43
#